data_AF-A0A1P8WD60-F1
#
_entry.id   AF-A0A1P8WD60-F1
#
_cell.length_a   1.000
_cell.length_b   1.000
_cell.length_c   1.000
_cell.angle_alpha   90.00
_cell.angle_beta   90.00
_cell.angle_gamma   90.00
#
_symmetry.space_group_name_H-M   'P 1'
#
loop_
_entity.id
_entity.type
_entity.pdbx_description
1 polymer ?
#
loop_
_entity_poly.entity_id
_entity_poly.type
_entity_poly.pdbx_seq_one_letter_code
_entity_poly.pdbx_strand_id
1 'polypeptide(L)' 'MIEVTNSETVEQPDPDTEHTFHHYRGNVIPWYVRTIWIGFWIFTVYYIITYFFPAMQIELISPP' A
#
# COMPACT_ATOMS: atom_id res chain seq x y z
N MET A 1 25.21 -47.74 37.61
CA MET A 1 24.59 -47.72 36.27
C MET A 1 23.99 -46.33 36.11
N ILE A 2 24.58 -45.49 35.24
CA ILE A 2 24.18 -44.09 35.07
C ILE A 2 23.37 -44.01 33.78
N GLU A 3 22.15 -43.48 33.90
CA GLU A 3 21.22 -43.22 32.81
C GLU A 3 21.72 -41.97 32.07
N VAL A 4 22.24 -42.17 30.85
CA VAL A 4 22.72 -41.07 30.01
C VAL A 4 21.48 -40.43 29.36
N THR A 5 21.15 -39.23 29.84
CA THR A 5 20.09 -38.35 29.37
C THR A 5 20.07 -38.22 27.84
N ASN A 6 18.91 -38.51 27.25
CA ASN A 6 18.56 -38.24 25.86
C ASN A 6 18.86 -36.77 25.54
N SER A 7 19.81 -36.49 24.65
CA SER A 7 19.96 -35.13 24.12
C SER A 7 18.81 -34.89 23.14
N GLU A 8 17.86 -34.04 23.51
CA GLU A 8 16.90 -33.50 22.56
C GLU A 8 17.68 -32.68 21.53
N THR A 9 18.02 -33.30 20.41
CA THR A 9 18.52 -32.61 19.24
C THR A 9 17.38 -31.73 18.76
N VAL A 10 17.43 -30.44 19.10
CA VAL A 10 16.55 -29.44 18.50
C VAL A 10 16.82 -29.50 17.01
N GLU A 11 15.90 -30.08 16.24
CA GLU A 11 16.01 -30.12 14.78
C GLU A 11 16.00 -28.69 14.27
N GLN A 12 17.19 -28.17 13.98
CA GLN A 12 17.34 -26.88 13.35
C GLN A 12 16.86 -27.04 11.89
N PRO A 13 15.81 -26.32 11.47
CA PRO A 13 15.32 -26.42 10.11
C PRO A 13 16.45 -26.07 9.13
N ASP A 14 16.48 -26.78 8.02
CA ASP A 14 17.45 -26.59 6.93
C ASP A 14 17.45 -25.10 6.52
N PRO A 15 18.60 -24.41 6.42
CA PRO A 15 18.68 -22.99 6.04
C PRO A 15 17.92 -22.65 4.75
N ASP A 16 17.78 -23.60 3.83
CA ASP A 16 16.99 -23.43 2.61
C ASP A 16 15.47 -23.35 2.87
N THR A 17 15.01 -23.83 4.03
CA THR A 17 13.60 -23.81 4.44
C THR A 17 13.21 -22.48 5.10
N GLU A 18 14.15 -21.78 5.73
CA GLU A 18 13.89 -20.58 6.54
C GLU A 18 13.55 -19.32 5.71
N HIS A 19 13.83 -19.35 4.41
CA HIS A 19 13.61 -18.23 3.49
C HIS A 19 12.28 -18.28 2.71
N THR A 20 11.43 -19.30 2.93
CA THR A 20 10.23 -19.55 2.09
C THR A 20 8.91 -19.13 2.74
N PHE A 21 8.91 -18.12 3.62
CA PHE A 21 7.67 -17.64 4.29
C PHE A 21 7.18 -16.28 3.80
N HIS A 22 7.68 -15.79 2.68
CA HIS A 22 7.06 -14.63 2.01
C HIS A 22 5.99 -15.12 1.04
N HIS A 23 4.83 -15.49 1.59
CA HIS A 23 3.61 -15.55 0.79
C HIS A 23 3.28 -14.14 0.33
N TYR A 24 3.85 -13.74 -0.80
CA TYR A 24 3.49 -12.53 -1.53
C TYR A 24 2.05 -12.71 -1.98
N ARG A 25 1.08 -12.43 -1.10
CA ARG A 25 -0.30 -12.19 -1.52
C ARG A 25 -0.18 -11.04 -2.51
N GLY A 26 -0.44 -11.35 -3.79
CA GLY A 26 -0.05 -10.54 -4.94
C GLY A 26 -0.49 -9.08 -4.88
N ASN A 27 -0.11 -8.33 -5.91
CA ASN A 27 -0.39 -6.91 -6.16
C ASN A 27 -1.91 -6.56 -6.28
N VAL A 28 -2.74 -7.14 -5.41
CA VAL A 28 -4.17 -6.90 -5.32
C VAL A 28 -4.33 -5.60 -4.55
N ILE A 29 -4.27 -4.51 -5.31
CA ILE A 29 -4.60 -3.17 -4.81
C ILE A 29 -5.96 -3.27 -4.09
N PRO A 30 -6.02 -3.03 -2.78
CA PRO A 30 -7.26 -3.15 -2.03
C PRO A 30 -8.35 -2.29 -2.66
N TRP A 31 -9.56 -2.83 -2.78
CA TRP A 31 -10.64 -2.18 -3.53
C TRP A 31 -10.96 -0.78 -3.02
N TYR A 32 -10.86 -0.55 -1.71
CA TYR A 32 -11.11 0.77 -1.10
C TYR A 32 -10.11 1.83 -1.58
N VAL A 33 -8.86 1.46 -1.84
CA VAL A 33 -7.85 2.39 -2.41
C VAL A 33 -8.29 2.83 -3.80
N ARG A 34 -8.81 1.90 -4.61
CA ARG A 34 -9.34 2.22 -5.94
C ARG A 34 -10.55 3.15 -5.86
N THR A 35 -11.46 2.90 -4.93
CA THR A 35 -12.64 3.77 -4.71
C THR A 35 -12.24 5.17 -4.28
N ILE A 36 -11.31 5.29 -3.32
CA ILE A 36 -10.78 6.58 -2.87
C ILE A 36 -10.09 7.32 -4.02
N TRP A 37 -9.31 6.59 -4.84
CA TRP A 37 -8.61 7.16 -5.99
C TRP A 37 -9.58 7.71 -7.04
N ILE A 38 -10.64 6.97 -7.37
CA ILE A 38 -11.68 7.44 -8.29
C ILE A 38 -12.40 8.66 -7.71
N GLY A 39 -12.74 8.62 -6.42
CA GLY A 39 -13.36 9.75 -5.72
C GLY A 39 -12.49 11.01 -5.75
N PHE A 40 -11.18 10.85 -5.51
CA PHE A 40 -10.21 11.94 -5.61
C PHE A 40 -10.23 12.60 -7.00
N TRP A 41 -10.24 11.81 -8.08
CA TRP A 41 -10.27 12.37 -9.44
C TRP A 41 -11.59 13.07 -9.78
N ILE A 42 -12.73 12.50 -9.38
CA ILE A 42 -14.04 13.15 -9.55
C ILE A 42 -14.07 14.49 -8.84
N PHE A 43 -13.65 14.53 -7.58
CA PHE A 43 -13.57 15.76 -6.80
C PHE A 43 -12.62 16.78 -7.43
N THR A 44 -11.45 16.34 -7.87
CA THR A 44 -10.45 17.18 -8.52
C THR A 44 -11.01 17.84 -9.78
N VAL A 45 -11.64 17.07 -10.67
CA VAL A 45 -12.25 17.61 -11.90
C VAL A 45 -13.38 18.59 -11.58
N TYR A 46 -14.27 18.24 -10.64
CA TYR A 46 -15.34 19.12 -10.18
C TYR A 46 -14.78 20.46 -9.65
N TYR A 47 -13.80 20.40 -8.76
CA TYR A 47 -13.18 21.58 -8.16
C TYR A 47 -12.50 22.45 -9.23
N ILE A 48 -11.79 21.83 -10.17
CA ILE A 48 -11.08 22.56 -11.23
C ILE A 48 -12.07 23.37 -12.07
N ILE A 49 -13.19 22.75 -12.48
CA ILE A 49 -14.17 23.40 -13.35
C ILE A 49 -14.95 24.48 -12.59
N THR A 50 -15.38 24.20 -11.36
CA THR A 50 -16.27 25.09 -10.60
C THR A 50 -15.54 26.27 -9.95
N TYR A 51 -14.32 26.07 -9.45
CA TYR A 51 -13.64 27.08 -8.61
C TYR A 51 -12.30 27.52 -9.20
N PHE A 52 -11.45 26.57 -9.59
CA PHE A 52 -10.09 26.90 -10.01
C PHE A 52 -10.07 27.69 -11.33
N PHE A 53 -10.79 27.22 -12.35
CA PHE A 53 -10.75 27.83 -13.67
C PHE A 53 -11.32 29.25 -13.67
N PRO A 54 -12.48 29.53 -13.04
CA PRO A 54 -12.98 30.91 -12.91
C PRO A 54 -12.01 31.83 -12.17
N ALA A 55 -11.42 31.36 -11.06
CA ALA A 55 -10.46 32.15 -10.29
C ALA A 55 -9.21 32.51 -11.12
N MET A 56 -8.68 31.55 -11.87
CA MET A 56 -7.54 31.77 -12.77
C MET A 56 -7.85 32.79 -13.87
N GLN A 57 -9.08 32.78 -14.42
CA GLN A 57 -9.49 33.75 -15.43
C GLN A 57 -9.52 35.18 -14.87
N ILE A 58 -9.96 35.37 -13.63
CA ILE A 58 -9.98 36.69 -12.98
C ILE A 58 -8.56 37.26 -12.89
N GLU A 59 -7.61 36.49 -12.38
CA GLU A 59 -6.22 36.92 -12.22
C GLU A 59 -5.53 37.23 -13.56
N LEU A 60 -5.85 36.48 -14.62
CA LEU A 60 -5.22 36.65 -15.94
C LEU A 60 -5.83 37.78 -16.79
N ILE A 61 -7.13 38.02 -16.67
CA ILE A 61 -7.87 38.95 -17.54
C ILE A 61 -8.06 40.31 -16.86
N SER A 62 -8.11 40.34 -15.53
CA SER A 62 -8.41 41.54 -14.75
C SER A 62 -7.62 41.55 -13.45
N PRO A 63 -6.27 41.68 -13.53
CA PRO A 63 -5.48 41.94 -12.34
C PRO A 63 -5.99 43.23 -11.66
N PRO A 64 -6.07 43.27 -10.31
CA PRO A 64 -6.50 44.46 -9.58
C PRO A 64 -5.56 45.66 -9.77
#